data_AF-A0A256FZ55-F1
#
_entry.id   AF-A0A256FZ55-F1
#
_cell.length_a   1.000
_cell.length_b   1.000
_cell.length_c   1.000
_cell.angle_alpha   90.00
_cell.angle_beta   90.00
_cell.angle_gamma   90.00
#
_symmetry.space_group_name_H-M   'P 1'
#
loop_
_entity.id
_entity.type
_entity.pdbx_description
1 polymer ?
#
loop_
_entity_poly.entity_id
_entity_poly.type
_entity_poly.pdbx_seq_one_letter_code
_entity_poly.pdbx_strand_id
1 'polypeptide(L)'
;MRKLIAWNLMSLDGHFQGSRPWDLDFHQSVWGDELEAISLDQLADMDMLLFGRKTYDGMKDHWERASGAIAEAMNGMPKRVASRRVEETTWRNAAVMDTDVVSFVRREKATAGKNIYVFGSADLLDTLLMHGLVDECRICLAPLTLGRGSPLFKSGRGQNLKLLEARTLKTGGIFARYDARPDRVDSALRLVEAPADVVYAALVHPEAMVLWRAPDGMAAEVLELDRREGGRFRMALRYDNLDQPGKSGDGSDIFESRFVRLDPHREVTEAIAFQSDDPAYSGTMMMTTHLRPVGDATEVSIIARDVPEGIAQEDHLVGLSSTLAKLEEFLLQRPS
;
A
#
# COMPACT_ATOMS: atom_id res chain seq x y z
N MET A 1 5.74 -6.45 9.93
CA MET A 1 4.33 -6.15 10.25
C MET A 1 3.43 -7.19 9.59
N ARG A 2 2.35 -7.59 10.26
CA ARG A 2 1.41 -8.58 9.72
C ARG A 2 0.53 -7.92 8.66
N LYS A 3 0.19 -8.65 7.58
CA LYS A 3 -0.79 -8.19 6.60
C LYS A 3 -2.19 -8.63 6.99
N LEU A 4 -3.19 -7.82 6.67
CA LEU A 4 -4.59 -8.17 6.66
C LEU A 4 -5.01 -8.56 5.23
N ILE A 5 -5.40 -9.82 5.06
CA ILE A 5 -5.75 -10.41 3.78
C ILE A 5 -7.25 -10.70 3.75
N ALA A 6 -7.96 -10.14 2.78
CA ALA A 6 -9.32 -10.53 2.47
C ALA A 6 -9.30 -11.72 1.51
N TRP A 7 -9.90 -12.86 1.89
CA TRP A 7 -10.01 -14.03 1.02
C TRP A 7 -11.47 -14.42 0.84
N ASN A 8 -11.98 -14.38 -0.40
CA ASN A 8 -13.36 -14.77 -0.70
C ASN A 8 -13.49 -15.43 -2.07
N LEU A 9 -14.48 -16.32 -2.17
CA LEU A 9 -15.04 -16.73 -3.46
C LEU A 9 -16.13 -15.72 -3.85
N MET A 10 -16.22 -15.42 -5.14
CA MET A 10 -17.17 -14.44 -5.67
C MET A 10 -17.70 -14.91 -7.02
N SER A 11 -18.98 -14.71 -7.30
CA SER A 11 -19.54 -14.90 -8.65
C SER A 11 -19.04 -13.82 -9.62
N LEU A 12 -19.17 -14.05 -10.93
CA LEU A 12 -18.79 -13.07 -11.95
C LEU A 12 -19.52 -11.73 -11.82
N ASP A 13 -20.75 -11.74 -11.31
CA ASP A 13 -21.57 -10.56 -11.05
C ASP A 13 -21.39 -9.98 -9.64
N GLY A 14 -20.34 -10.39 -8.91
CA GLY A 14 -19.86 -9.67 -7.72
C GLY A 14 -20.42 -10.10 -6.37
N HIS A 15 -21.10 -11.25 -6.30
CA HIS A 15 -21.74 -11.72 -5.08
C HIS A 15 -20.88 -12.77 -4.35
N PHE A 16 -20.73 -12.62 -3.03
CA PHE A 16 -20.00 -13.61 -2.19
C PHE A 16 -20.90 -14.69 -1.61
N GLN A 17 -22.22 -14.47 -1.65
CA GLN A 17 -23.25 -15.44 -1.30
C GLN A 17 -24.53 -15.12 -2.07
N GLY A 18 -25.40 -16.10 -2.22
CA GLY A 18 -26.72 -15.94 -2.80
C GLY A 18 -27.68 -15.10 -1.94
N SER A 19 -28.97 -15.25 -2.22
CA SER A 19 -30.01 -14.38 -1.64
C SER A 19 -30.34 -14.71 -0.19
N ARG A 20 -29.95 -15.90 0.30
CA ARG A 20 -30.10 -16.30 1.69
C ARG A 20 -28.74 -16.26 2.41
N PRO A 21 -28.71 -15.99 3.73
CA PRO A 21 -27.50 -16.20 4.52
C PRO A 21 -26.97 -17.62 4.31
N TRP A 22 -25.66 -17.74 4.06
CA TRP A 22 -25.00 -19.02 3.84
C TRP A 22 -25.41 -19.78 2.57
N ASP A 23 -25.99 -19.07 1.59
CA ASP A 23 -26.26 -19.59 0.24
C ASP A 23 -24.97 -19.64 -0.58
N LEU A 24 -24.17 -20.70 -0.36
CA LEU A 24 -22.79 -20.86 -0.85
C LEU A 24 -22.63 -22.04 -1.83
N ASP A 25 -23.72 -22.64 -2.31
CA ASP A 25 -23.67 -23.82 -3.20
C ASP A 25 -22.82 -23.57 -4.46
N PHE A 26 -22.76 -22.33 -4.92
CA PHE A 26 -21.95 -21.92 -6.06
C PHE A 26 -20.45 -22.16 -5.86
N HIS A 27 -19.96 -22.30 -4.63
CA HIS A 27 -18.56 -22.64 -4.35
C HIS A 27 -18.17 -23.98 -5.01
N GLN A 28 -19.11 -24.92 -5.12
CA GLN A 28 -18.89 -26.22 -5.76
C GLN A 28 -18.62 -26.10 -7.27
N SER A 29 -19.02 -24.99 -7.90
CA SER A 29 -18.76 -24.77 -9.33
C SER A 29 -17.28 -24.49 -9.64
N VAL A 30 -16.50 -24.09 -8.64
CA VAL A 30 -15.09 -23.70 -8.80
C VAL A 30 -14.14 -24.54 -7.96
N TRP A 31 -14.66 -25.29 -6.98
CA TRP A 31 -13.87 -26.19 -6.14
C TRP A 31 -13.23 -27.32 -6.94
N GLY A 32 -11.99 -27.65 -6.59
CA GLY A 32 -11.17 -28.70 -7.20
C GLY A 32 -9.73 -28.62 -6.69
N ASP A 33 -8.87 -29.55 -7.12
CA ASP A 33 -7.51 -29.74 -6.58
C ASP A 33 -6.67 -28.44 -6.52
N GLU A 34 -6.80 -27.56 -7.52
CA GLU A 34 -6.02 -26.32 -7.58
C GLU A 34 -6.51 -25.27 -6.56
N LEU A 35 -7.83 -25.16 -6.34
CA LEU A 35 -8.37 -24.26 -5.32
C LEU A 35 -8.16 -24.80 -3.91
N GLU A 36 -8.17 -26.13 -3.76
CA GLU A 36 -7.82 -26.78 -2.51
C GLU A 36 -6.35 -26.51 -2.14
N ALA A 37 -5.42 -26.69 -3.09
CA ALA A 37 -4.01 -26.36 -2.90
C ALA A 37 -3.79 -24.88 -2.52
N ILE A 38 -4.45 -23.96 -3.23
CA ILE A 38 -4.42 -22.52 -2.88
C ILE A 38 -4.97 -22.29 -1.47
N SER A 39 -6.03 -22.99 -1.07
CA SER A 39 -6.61 -22.85 0.27
C SER A 39 -5.64 -23.35 1.36
N LEU A 40 -4.94 -24.45 1.12
CA LEU A 40 -3.92 -24.98 2.02
C LEU A 40 -2.70 -24.04 2.16
N ASP A 41 -2.22 -23.48 1.06
CA ASP A 41 -1.12 -22.50 1.09
C ASP A 41 -1.50 -21.25 1.91
N GLN A 42 -2.74 -20.77 1.74
CA GLN A 42 -3.24 -19.64 2.52
C GLN A 42 -3.36 -19.96 4.01
N LEU A 43 -3.76 -21.18 4.37
CA LEU A 43 -3.80 -21.62 5.77
C LEU A 43 -2.40 -21.70 6.38
N ALA A 44 -1.38 -22.09 5.62
CA ALA A 44 0.01 -22.13 6.08
C ALA A 44 0.58 -20.72 6.35
N ASP A 45 0.09 -19.70 5.64
CA ASP A 45 0.43 -18.28 5.77
C ASP A 45 -0.43 -17.53 6.81
N MET A 46 -1.34 -18.23 7.48
CA MET A 46 -2.34 -17.64 8.37
C MET A 46 -1.99 -17.87 9.84
N ASP A 47 -2.18 -16.82 10.63
CA ASP A 47 -2.07 -16.89 12.10
C ASP A 47 -3.40 -16.57 12.81
N MET A 48 -4.32 -15.87 12.15
CA MET A 48 -5.58 -15.47 12.77
C MET A 48 -6.70 -15.27 11.74
N LEU A 49 -7.91 -15.65 12.13
CA LEU A 49 -9.14 -15.36 11.39
C LEU A 49 -9.97 -14.27 12.06
N LEU A 50 -10.48 -13.34 11.26
CA LEU A 50 -11.46 -12.35 11.67
C LEU A 50 -12.83 -12.69 11.07
N PHE A 51 -13.86 -12.62 11.91
CA PHE A 51 -15.22 -12.85 11.49
C PHE A 51 -16.15 -11.76 11.99
N GLY A 52 -17.10 -11.37 11.13
CA GLY A 52 -18.34 -10.76 11.62
C GLY A 52 -19.22 -11.82 12.27
N ARG A 53 -20.08 -11.42 13.22
CA ARG A 53 -21.02 -12.31 13.94
C ARG A 53 -21.73 -13.31 13.00
N LYS A 54 -22.50 -12.85 12.03
CA LYS A 54 -23.27 -13.77 11.15
C LYS A 54 -22.40 -14.79 10.40
N THR A 55 -21.21 -14.37 9.94
CA THR A 55 -20.29 -15.27 9.22
C THR A 55 -19.68 -16.31 10.14
N TYR A 56 -19.33 -15.96 11.39
CA TYR A 56 -18.86 -16.97 12.32
C TYR A 56 -19.92 -18.03 12.58
N ASP A 57 -21.20 -17.68 12.67
CA ASP A 57 -22.23 -18.68 13.01
C ASP A 57 -22.31 -19.75 11.91
N GLY A 58 -22.36 -19.32 10.65
CA GLY A 58 -22.32 -20.23 9.50
C GLY A 58 -21.00 -21.01 9.39
N MET A 59 -19.85 -20.35 9.61
CA MET A 59 -18.54 -21.00 9.57
C MET A 59 -18.41 -22.06 10.65
N LYS A 60 -18.79 -21.76 11.89
CA LYS A 60 -18.75 -22.70 13.01
C LYS A 60 -19.58 -23.94 12.70
N ASP A 61 -20.84 -23.76 12.30
CA ASP A 61 -21.76 -24.87 12.04
C ASP A 61 -21.27 -25.81 10.92
N HIS A 62 -20.58 -25.25 9.92
CA HIS A 62 -19.95 -26.02 8.85
C HIS A 62 -18.67 -26.74 9.33
N TRP A 63 -17.71 -25.99 9.87
CA TRP A 63 -16.36 -26.49 10.15
C TRP A 63 -16.26 -27.43 11.36
N GLU A 64 -17.18 -27.34 12.32
CA GLU A 64 -17.26 -28.33 13.41
C GLU A 64 -17.72 -29.72 12.93
N ARG A 65 -18.37 -29.79 11.76
CA ARG A 65 -18.85 -31.05 11.15
C ARG A 65 -17.97 -31.53 10.01
N ALA A 66 -17.15 -30.64 9.45
CA ALA A 66 -16.22 -30.96 8.38
C ALA A 66 -15.06 -31.84 8.89
N SER A 67 -14.41 -32.55 7.97
CA SER A 67 -13.23 -33.38 8.25
C SER A 67 -12.14 -33.12 7.21
N GLY A 68 -10.91 -33.56 7.51
CA GLY A 68 -9.74 -33.35 6.65
C GLY A 68 -8.83 -32.21 7.12
N ALA A 69 -7.71 -32.03 6.42
CA ALA A 69 -6.64 -31.12 6.85
C ALA A 69 -7.09 -29.65 6.97
N ILE A 70 -7.94 -29.19 6.04
CA ILE A 70 -8.52 -27.85 6.08
C ILE A 70 -9.40 -27.67 7.32
N ALA A 71 -10.25 -28.65 7.64
CA ALA A 71 -11.12 -28.57 8.81
C ALA A 71 -10.33 -28.53 10.12
N GLU A 72 -9.30 -29.34 10.26
CA GLU A 72 -8.40 -29.31 11.42
C GLU A 72 -7.69 -27.97 11.57
N ALA A 73 -7.17 -27.41 10.47
CA ALA A 73 -6.54 -26.09 10.46
C ALA A 73 -7.55 -24.99 10.85
N MET A 74 -8.74 -24.98 10.26
CA MET A 74 -9.81 -24.02 10.57
C MET A 74 -10.24 -24.10 12.04
N ASN A 75 -10.45 -25.31 12.57
CA ASN A 75 -10.83 -25.51 13.96
C ASN A 75 -9.70 -25.13 14.94
N GLY A 76 -8.44 -25.36 14.56
CA GLY A 76 -7.26 -25.00 15.36
C GLY A 76 -6.85 -23.53 15.32
N MET A 77 -7.19 -22.78 14.27
CA MET A 77 -6.76 -21.40 14.08
C MET A 77 -7.35 -20.45 15.15
N PRO A 78 -6.59 -19.50 15.72
CA PRO A 78 -7.13 -18.39 16.51
C PRO A 78 -8.16 -17.58 15.73
N LYS A 79 -9.30 -17.26 16.36
CA LYS A 79 -10.39 -16.52 15.73
C LYS A 79 -10.80 -15.34 16.59
N ARG A 80 -11.14 -14.23 15.94
CA ARG A 80 -11.66 -13.03 16.59
C ARG A 80 -12.96 -12.60 15.94
N VAL A 81 -13.98 -12.43 16.76
CA VAL A 81 -15.33 -12.11 16.31
C VAL A 81 -15.62 -10.65 16.61
N ALA A 82 -15.87 -9.86 15.56
CA ALA A 82 -16.39 -8.51 15.69
C ALA A 82 -17.88 -8.60 16.02
N SER A 83 -18.24 -8.21 17.25
CA SER A 83 -19.61 -8.20 17.76
C SER A 83 -19.88 -6.91 18.54
N ARG A 84 -21.12 -6.41 18.46
CA ARG A 84 -21.59 -5.26 19.26
C ARG A 84 -22.14 -5.69 20.63
N ARG A 85 -22.32 -6.99 20.85
CA ARG A 85 -22.81 -7.59 22.10
C ARG A 85 -21.77 -8.58 22.60
N VAL A 86 -21.51 -8.55 23.91
CA VAL A 86 -20.70 -9.57 24.56
C VAL A 86 -21.54 -10.85 24.62
N GLU A 87 -21.19 -11.81 23.77
CA GLU A 87 -21.80 -13.13 23.68
C GLU A 87 -20.68 -14.17 23.80
N GLU A 88 -20.95 -15.31 24.44
CA GLU A 88 -19.97 -16.40 24.52
C GLU A 88 -19.73 -17.03 23.14
N THR A 89 -18.47 -17.26 22.79
CA THR A 89 -18.08 -18.01 21.59
C THR A 89 -17.81 -19.46 21.96
N THR A 90 -18.47 -20.39 21.28
CA THR A 90 -18.35 -21.84 21.51
C THR A 90 -17.44 -22.58 20.52
N TRP A 91 -17.02 -21.94 19.43
CA TRP A 91 -16.09 -22.54 18.48
C TRP A 91 -14.66 -22.52 19.05
N ARG A 92 -13.94 -23.63 18.92
CA ARG A 92 -12.56 -23.77 19.39
C ARG A 92 -11.69 -22.58 18.96
N ASN A 93 -10.91 -22.05 19.91
CA ASN A 93 -9.97 -20.93 19.74
C ASN A 93 -10.59 -19.61 19.26
N ALA A 94 -11.90 -19.43 19.42
CA ALA A 94 -12.57 -18.16 19.17
C ALA A 94 -12.70 -17.30 20.42
N ALA A 95 -12.65 -15.98 20.23
CA ALA A 95 -12.98 -14.99 21.23
C ALA A 95 -13.64 -13.77 20.58
N VAL A 96 -14.49 -13.06 21.32
CA VAL A 96 -15.00 -11.75 20.91
C VAL A 96 -13.88 -10.71 21.04
N MET A 97 -13.80 -9.77 20.10
CA MET A 97 -12.86 -8.64 20.19
C MET A 97 -13.17 -7.77 21.40
N ASP A 98 -12.13 -7.32 22.09
CA ASP A 98 -12.20 -6.42 23.26
C ASP A 98 -12.36 -4.94 22.89
N THR A 99 -11.96 -4.59 21.66
CA THR A 99 -12.09 -3.25 21.09
C THR A 99 -12.90 -3.28 19.80
N ASP A 100 -13.17 -2.11 19.21
CA ASP A 100 -13.66 -2.05 17.84
C ASP A 100 -12.67 -2.70 16.86
N VAL A 101 -13.18 -3.14 15.71
CA VAL A 101 -12.40 -3.90 14.74
C VAL A 101 -11.24 -3.12 14.12
N VAL A 102 -11.38 -1.79 13.97
CA VAL A 102 -10.33 -0.95 13.37
C VAL A 102 -9.15 -0.86 14.33
N SER A 103 -9.41 -0.56 15.60
CA SER A 103 -8.39 -0.51 16.64
C SER A 103 -7.73 -1.87 16.87
N PHE A 104 -8.52 -2.94 16.86
CA PHE A 104 -8.03 -4.31 17.00
C PHE A 104 -7.04 -4.65 15.88
N VAL A 105 -7.44 -4.44 14.61
CA VAL A 105 -6.60 -4.77 13.46
C VAL A 105 -5.33 -3.92 13.42
N ARG A 106 -5.40 -2.62 13.73
CA ARG A 106 -4.19 -1.78 13.80
C ARG A 106 -3.18 -2.31 14.80
N ARG A 107 -3.64 -2.70 15.99
CA ARG A 107 -2.80 -3.28 17.04
C ARG A 107 -2.18 -4.60 16.59
N GLU A 108 -2.97 -5.50 16.01
CA GLU A 108 -2.47 -6.78 15.53
C GLU A 108 -1.48 -6.63 14.37
N LYS A 109 -1.68 -5.68 13.45
CA LYS A 109 -0.72 -5.43 12.35
C LYS A 109 0.65 -4.96 12.86
N ALA A 110 0.69 -4.30 14.01
CA ALA A 110 1.91 -3.82 14.66
C ALA A 110 2.70 -4.92 15.40
N THR A 111 2.13 -6.12 15.59
CA THR A 111 2.86 -7.24 16.19
C THR A 111 3.61 -8.06 15.15
N ALA A 112 4.56 -8.89 15.59
CA ALA A 112 5.20 -9.89 14.74
C ALA A 112 4.30 -11.13 14.58
N GLY A 113 4.36 -11.77 13.41
CA GLY A 113 3.57 -12.96 13.09
C GLY A 113 3.33 -13.10 11.59
N LYS A 114 2.59 -14.14 11.20
CA LYS A 114 2.04 -14.31 9.86
C LYS A 114 0.74 -13.53 9.68
N ASN A 115 0.03 -13.74 8.59
CA ASN A 115 -1.04 -12.85 8.18
C ASN A 115 -2.36 -13.10 8.92
N ILE A 116 -3.17 -12.04 8.98
CA ILE A 116 -4.52 -12.02 9.52
C ILE A 116 -5.47 -12.15 8.34
N TYR A 117 -6.45 -13.04 8.39
CA TYR A 117 -7.38 -13.27 7.30
C TYR A 117 -8.81 -12.86 7.67
N VAL A 118 -9.51 -12.26 6.73
CA VAL A 118 -10.96 -12.06 6.79
C VAL A 118 -11.62 -12.83 5.65
N PHE A 119 -12.39 -13.86 6.02
CA PHE A 119 -13.18 -14.67 5.08
C PHE A 119 -14.61 -14.12 4.91
N GLY A 120 -14.93 -13.03 5.60
CA GLY A 120 -16.25 -12.40 5.62
C GLY A 120 -16.63 -11.87 7.02
N SER A 121 -17.76 -11.19 7.18
CA SER A 121 -18.75 -10.87 6.15
C SER A 121 -18.29 -9.74 5.22
N ALA A 122 -19.00 -9.55 4.10
CA ALA A 122 -18.83 -8.38 3.24
C ALA A 122 -18.94 -7.05 4.01
N ASP A 123 -19.74 -6.97 5.07
CA ASP A 123 -19.86 -5.74 5.88
C ASP A 123 -18.60 -5.48 6.73
N LEU A 124 -17.97 -6.55 7.23
CA LEU A 124 -16.70 -6.45 7.94
C LEU A 124 -15.58 -6.06 6.96
N LEU A 125 -15.54 -6.70 5.79
CA LEU A 125 -14.59 -6.36 4.73
C LEU A 125 -14.75 -4.89 4.30
N ASP A 126 -15.97 -4.44 4.08
CA ASP A 126 -16.28 -3.06 3.71
C ASP A 126 -15.78 -2.07 4.75
N THR A 127 -16.02 -2.34 6.04
CA THR A 127 -15.48 -1.52 7.14
C THR A 127 -13.95 -1.45 7.09
N LEU A 128 -13.28 -2.58 6.90
CA LEU A 128 -11.81 -2.63 6.87
C LEU A 128 -11.22 -1.91 5.65
N LEU A 129 -11.84 -2.06 4.47
CA LEU A 129 -11.48 -1.33 3.26
C LEU A 129 -11.70 0.17 3.44
N MET A 130 -12.82 0.56 4.07
CA MET A 130 -13.13 1.97 4.31
C MET A 130 -12.04 2.67 5.14
N HIS A 131 -11.45 1.94 6.08
CA HIS A 131 -10.38 2.42 6.95
C HIS A 131 -8.97 2.15 6.41
N GLY A 132 -8.83 1.67 5.16
CA GLY A 132 -7.53 1.42 4.51
C GLY A 132 -6.71 0.34 5.20
N LEU A 133 -7.35 -0.62 5.87
CA LEU A 133 -6.67 -1.63 6.69
C LEU A 133 -6.33 -2.92 5.94
N VAL A 134 -7.06 -3.22 4.86
CA VAL A 134 -6.82 -4.41 4.03
C VAL A 134 -5.58 -4.18 3.18
N ASP A 135 -4.59 -5.05 3.32
CA ASP A 135 -3.37 -4.98 2.52
C ASP A 135 -3.53 -5.72 1.19
N GLU A 136 -4.21 -6.87 1.21
CA GLU A 136 -4.39 -7.70 0.02
C GLU A 136 -5.82 -8.21 -0.09
N CYS A 137 -6.41 -8.10 -1.28
CA CYS A 137 -7.64 -8.75 -1.67
C CYS A 137 -7.32 -9.97 -2.54
N ARG A 138 -7.57 -11.16 -2.01
CA ARG A 138 -7.51 -12.44 -2.71
C ARG A 138 -8.92 -12.89 -3.05
N ILE A 139 -9.17 -13.10 -4.34
CA ILE A 139 -10.51 -13.39 -4.85
C ILE A 139 -10.42 -14.57 -5.79
N CYS A 140 -11.26 -15.59 -5.57
CA CYS A 140 -11.51 -16.61 -6.57
C CYS A 140 -12.86 -16.34 -7.25
N LEU A 141 -12.81 -15.88 -8.49
CA LEU A 141 -13.98 -15.69 -9.33
C LEU A 141 -14.49 -17.06 -9.80
N ALA A 142 -15.71 -17.41 -9.41
CA ALA A 142 -16.42 -18.58 -9.88
C ALA A 142 -17.00 -18.32 -11.28
N PRO A 143 -16.98 -19.29 -12.21
CA PRO A 143 -17.38 -19.11 -13.61
C PRO A 143 -18.91 -19.12 -13.80
N LEU A 144 -19.64 -18.35 -12.98
CA LEU A 144 -21.09 -18.19 -13.05
C LEU A 144 -21.54 -16.82 -12.55
N THR A 145 -22.76 -16.44 -12.89
CA THR A 145 -23.47 -15.29 -12.30
C THR A 145 -24.59 -15.79 -11.40
N LEU A 146 -24.77 -15.20 -10.22
CA LEU A 146 -25.89 -15.53 -9.33
C LEU A 146 -27.18 -14.79 -9.68
N GLY A 147 -27.08 -13.64 -10.36
CA GLY A 147 -28.18 -12.75 -10.71
C GLY A 147 -28.74 -11.95 -9.54
N ARG A 148 -28.69 -12.51 -8.32
CA ARG A 148 -29.07 -11.88 -7.05
C ARG A 148 -28.26 -12.47 -5.90
N GLY A 149 -27.88 -11.64 -4.94
CA GLY A 149 -27.24 -12.11 -3.72
C GLY A 149 -26.72 -10.96 -2.87
N SER A 150 -25.80 -11.26 -1.97
CA SER A 150 -25.09 -10.21 -1.23
C SER A 150 -23.78 -9.87 -1.94
N PRO A 151 -23.57 -8.61 -2.34
CA PRO A 151 -22.34 -8.20 -3.02
C PRO A 151 -21.16 -8.26 -2.06
N LEU A 152 -20.00 -8.69 -2.57
CA LEU A 152 -18.75 -8.71 -1.80
C LEU A 152 -18.28 -7.28 -1.50
N PHE A 153 -18.27 -6.43 -2.53
CA PHE A 153 -17.92 -5.01 -2.43
C PHE A 153 -19.19 -4.16 -2.42
N LYS A 154 -19.30 -3.24 -1.46
CA LYS A 154 -20.48 -2.38 -1.34
C LYS A 154 -20.41 -1.22 -2.33
N SER A 155 -21.57 -0.77 -2.78
CA SER A 155 -21.70 0.40 -3.64
C SER A 155 -21.34 1.69 -2.91
N GLY A 156 -20.85 2.69 -3.64
CA GLY A 156 -20.66 4.05 -3.11
C GLY A 156 -19.21 4.44 -2.83
N ARG A 157 -18.26 3.50 -2.95
CA ARG A 157 -16.83 3.80 -2.88
C ARG A 157 -16.05 2.94 -3.86
N GLY A 158 -15.47 3.58 -4.87
CA GLY A 158 -14.46 2.97 -5.73
C GLY A 158 -13.08 3.12 -5.10
N GLN A 159 -12.23 2.12 -5.28
CA GLN A 159 -10.80 2.25 -5.09
C GLN A 159 -10.08 1.53 -6.23
N ASN A 160 -8.92 2.05 -6.62
CA ASN A 160 -8.02 1.30 -7.48
C ASN A 160 -7.38 0.20 -6.65
N LEU A 161 -7.20 -0.96 -7.29
CA LEU A 161 -6.49 -2.10 -6.73
C LEU A 161 -5.37 -2.45 -7.70
N LYS A 162 -4.17 -2.75 -7.18
CA LYS A 162 -3.04 -3.13 -8.04
C LYS A 162 -2.99 -4.65 -8.17
N LEU A 163 -3.09 -5.16 -9.39
CA LEU A 163 -2.96 -6.60 -9.64
C LEU A 163 -1.56 -7.07 -9.26
N LEU A 164 -1.49 -8.09 -8.39
CA LEU A 164 -0.24 -8.74 -7.98
C LEU A 164 -0.06 -10.09 -8.68
N GLU A 165 -1.13 -10.87 -8.81
CA GLU A 165 -1.14 -12.19 -9.45
C GLU A 165 -2.51 -12.48 -10.03
N ALA A 166 -2.57 -13.17 -11.17
CA ALA A 166 -3.78 -13.80 -11.68
C ALA A 166 -3.47 -15.20 -12.20
N ARG A 167 -4.33 -16.17 -11.86
CA ARG A 167 -4.21 -17.58 -12.25
C ARG A 167 -5.57 -18.12 -12.66
N THR A 168 -5.64 -18.74 -13.82
CA THR A 168 -6.81 -19.53 -14.24
C THR A 168 -6.74 -20.92 -13.63
N LEU A 169 -7.88 -21.42 -13.15
CA LEU A 169 -8.04 -22.78 -12.64
C LEU A 169 -8.69 -23.68 -13.70
N LYS A 170 -8.42 -24.99 -13.65
CA LYS A 170 -9.02 -26.00 -14.54
C LYS A 170 -10.54 -26.09 -14.41
N THR A 171 -11.08 -25.68 -13.27
CA THR A 171 -12.52 -25.57 -13.01
C THR A 171 -13.17 -24.38 -13.71
N GLY A 172 -12.38 -23.54 -14.40
CA GLY A 172 -12.83 -22.29 -15.04
C GLY A 172 -12.78 -21.08 -14.13
N GLY A 173 -12.41 -21.26 -12.85
CA GLY A 173 -12.23 -20.15 -11.92
C GLY A 173 -11.02 -19.27 -12.24
N ILE A 174 -11.04 -18.03 -11.74
CA ILE A 174 -9.89 -17.13 -11.79
C ILE A 174 -9.53 -16.74 -10.36
N PHE A 175 -8.36 -17.18 -9.90
CA PHE A 175 -7.78 -16.69 -8.66
C PHE A 175 -6.96 -15.44 -8.96
N ALA A 176 -7.23 -14.35 -8.24
CA ALA A 176 -6.51 -13.10 -8.38
C ALA A 176 -6.14 -12.55 -7.00
N ARG A 177 -4.96 -11.93 -6.95
CA ARG A 177 -4.42 -11.24 -5.78
C ARG A 177 -4.23 -9.79 -6.14
N TYR A 178 -4.74 -8.91 -5.30
CA TYR A 178 -4.65 -7.47 -5.48
C TYR A 178 -4.11 -6.81 -4.24
N ASP A 179 -3.23 -5.83 -4.41
CA ASP A 179 -2.93 -4.86 -3.36
C ASP A 179 -4.16 -3.98 -3.14
N ALA A 180 -4.64 -3.93 -1.90
CA ALA A 180 -5.82 -3.19 -1.50
C ALA A 180 -5.49 -1.94 -0.68
N ARG A 181 -4.20 -1.67 -0.46
CA ARG A 181 -3.80 -0.43 0.20
C ARG A 181 -4.18 0.75 -0.69
N PRO A 182 -4.74 1.82 -0.10
CA PRO A 182 -4.98 3.03 -0.86
C PRO A 182 -3.65 3.54 -1.42
N ASP A 183 -3.70 4.15 -2.62
CA ASP A 183 -2.54 4.80 -3.21
C ASP A 183 -1.95 5.80 -2.19
N ARG A 184 -0.77 5.47 -1.66
CA ARG A 184 -0.07 6.34 -0.71
C ARG A 184 0.31 7.63 -1.43
N VAL A 185 -0.10 8.74 -0.84
CA VAL A 185 0.31 10.08 -1.25
C VAL A 185 0.97 10.75 -0.07
N ASP A 186 2.24 11.06 -0.20
CA ASP A 186 2.98 11.84 0.78
C ASP A 186 3.14 13.25 0.23
N SER A 187 2.94 14.27 1.07
CA SER A 187 3.04 15.64 0.61
C SER A 187 3.54 16.59 1.68
N ALA A 188 4.31 17.57 1.26
CA ALA A 188 4.72 18.70 2.08
C ALA A 188 4.50 20.01 1.30
N LEU A 189 4.34 21.11 2.03
CA LEU A 189 4.11 22.44 1.47
C LEU A 189 4.88 23.48 2.28
N ARG A 190 5.45 24.46 1.58
CA ARG A 190 6.12 25.62 2.18
C ARG A 190 5.88 26.86 1.33
N LEU A 191 5.66 28.00 1.97
CA LEU A 191 5.71 29.30 1.31
C LEU A 191 7.16 29.74 1.27
N VAL A 192 7.69 30.04 0.09
CA VAL A 192 9.08 30.45 -0.14
C VAL A 192 9.10 31.89 -0.62
N GLU A 193 9.91 32.75 0.00
CA GLU A 193 10.06 34.17 -0.34
C GLU A 193 10.89 34.39 -1.61
N ALA A 194 10.46 33.79 -2.72
CA ALA A 194 11.03 33.98 -4.04
C ALA A 194 9.96 33.86 -5.14
N PRO A 195 10.10 34.61 -6.26
CA PRO A 195 9.26 34.45 -7.43
C PRO A 195 9.32 33.04 -8.05
N ALA A 196 8.22 32.59 -8.66
CA ALA A 196 8.09 31.21 -9.14
C ALA A 196 9.09 30.83 -10.24
N ASP A 197 9.59 31.80 -11.00
CA ASP A 197 10.65 31.60 -11.98
C ASP A 197 12.02 31.35 -11.34
N VAL A 198 12.33 32.07 -10.26
CA VAL A 198 13.53 31.85 -9.45
C VAL A 198 13.47 30.48 -8.78
N VAL A 199 12.31 30.10 -8.22
CA VAL A 199 12.10 28.78 -7.61
C VAL A 199 12.23 27.68 -8.67
N TYR A 200 11.55 27.83 -9.81
CA TYR A 200 11.64 26.86 -10.91
C TYR A 200 13.09 26.68 -11.37
N ALA A 201 13.83 27.77 -11.53
CA ALA A 201 15.24 27.70 -11.89
C ALA A 201 16.05 26.89 -10.86
N ALA A 202 15.79 27.08 -9.56
CA ALA A 202 16.47 26.31 -8.51
C ALA A 202 16.18 24.80 -8.55
N LEU A 203 15.01 24.39 -9.07
CA LEU A 203 14.63 22.98 -9.20
C LEU A 203 15.36 22.25 -10.34
N VAL A 204 15.75 22.97 -11.41
CA VAL A 204 16.22 22.35 -12.67
C VAL A 204 17.60 22.81 -13.13
N HIS A 205 18.22 23.81 -12.48
CA HIS A 205 19.59 24.23 -12.79
C HIS A 205 20.63 23.42 -12.00
N PRO A 206 21.67 22.90 -12.66
CA PRO A 206 22.65 22.00 -12.03
C PRO A 206 23.34 22.62 -10.81
N GLU A 207 23.77 23.88 -10.91
CA GLU A 207 24.45 24.59 -9.83
C GLU A 207 23.56 24.73 -8.59
N ALA A 208 22.27 25.03 -8.79
CA ALA A 208 21.33 25.11 -7.68
C ALA A 208 21.06 23.72 -7.09
N MET A 209 20.82 22.71 -7.93
CA MET A 209 20.55 21.33 -7.50
C MET A 209 21.66 20.79 -6.60
N VAL A 210 22.93 21.06 -6.91
CA VAL A 210 24.08 20.66 -6.10
C VAL A 210 24.06 21.33 -4.71
N LEU A 211 23.67 22.60 -4.63
CA LEU A 211 23.79 23.39 -3.41
C LEU A 211 22.71 23.07 -2.37
N TRP A 212 21.48 22.76 -2.78
CA TRP A 212 20.37 22.63 -1.83
C TRP A 212 19.78 21.22 -1.73
N ARG A 213 19.94 20.34 -2.74
CA ARG A 213 19.37 18.98 -2.69
C ARG A 213 20.19 18.00 -1.84
N ALA A 214 21.43 18.35 -1.49
CA ALA A 214 22.26 17.49 -0.65
C ALA A 214 21.71 17.42 0.79
N PRO A 215 21.62 16.22 1.40
CA PRO A 215 21.41 16.07 2.84
C PRO A 215 22.51 16.77 3.67
N ASP A 216 22.24 17.04 4.94
CA ASP A 216 23.26 17.65 5.82
C ASP A 216 24.40 16.66 6.04
N GLY A 217 25.65 17.14 6.00
CA GLY A 217 26.83 16.27 6.09
C GLY A 217 27.14 15.50 4.81
N MET A 218 26.59 15.93 3.67
CA MET A 218 26.90 15.39 2.35
C MET A 218 27.16 16.50 1.33
N ALA A 219 28.09 16.24 0.41
CA ALA A 219 28.27 17.03 -0.81
C ALA A 219 27.57 16.35 -1.99
N ALA A 220 26.86 17.12 -2.81
CA ALA A 220 26.27 16.62 -4.05
C ALA A 220 27.14 16.91 -5.27
N GLU A 221 27.10 16.04 -6.27
CA GLU A 221 27.72 16.23 -7.58
C GLU A 221 26.73 15.77 -8.66
N VAL A 222 26.41 16.64 -9.62
CA VAL A 222 25.58 16.26 -10.78
C VAL A 222 26.49 15.64 -11.84
N LEU A 223 26.32 14.34 -12.07
CA LEU A 223 27.12 13.53 -13.00
C LEU A 223 26.60 13.60 -14.44
N GLU A 224 25.28 13.59 -14.60
CA GLU A 224 24.59 13.67 -15.89
C GLU A 224 23.35 14.56 -15.74
N LEU A 225 23.03 15.35 -16.76
CA LEU A 225 21.83 16.19 -16.76
C LEU A 225 21.32 16.46 -18.19
N ASP A 226 20.14 15.91 -18.50
CA ASP A 226 19.35 16.17 -19.71
C ASP A 226 18.05 16.89 -19.31
N ARG A 227 18.04 18.23 -19.41
CA ARG A 227 16.95 19.11 -18.94
C ARG A 227 15.81 19.25 -19.94
N ARG A 228 15.21 18.13 -20.32
CA ARG A 228 13.99 18.10 -21.15
C ARG A 228 13.04 17.05 -20.60
N GLU A 229 11.78 17.13 -20.96
CA GLU A 229 10.84 16.04 -20.68
C GLU A 229 11.34 14.73 -21.31
N GLY A 230 11.31 13.66 -20.52
CA GLY A 230 11.93 12.38 -20.82
C GLY A 230 13.45 12.32 -20.60
N GLY A 231 14.11 13.46 -20.35
CA GLY A 231 15.51 13.54 -19.98
C GLY A 231 15.76 13.06 -18.55
N ARG A 232 16.99 12.67 -18.25
CA ARG A 232 17.41 12.16 -16.93
C ARG A 232 18.47 13.04 -16.31
N PHE A 233 18.60 12.96 -14.99
CA PHE A 233 19.80 13.41 -14.30
C PHE A 233 20.26 12.36 -13.30
N ARG A 234 21.58 12.35 -13.08
CA ARG A 234 22.25 11.48 -12.11
C ARG A 234 23.02 12.35 -11.15
N MET A 235 22.85 12.09 -9.86
CA MET A 235 23.52 12.85 -8.80
C MET A 235 24.19 11.88 -7.83
N ALA A 236 25.45 12.17 -7.48
CA ALA A 236 26.17 11.48 -6.43
C ALA A 236 26.09 12.31 -5.14
N LEU A 237 25.75 11.67 -4.02
CA LEU A 237 25.82 12.23 -2.68
C LEU A 237 27.02 11.62 -1.98
N ARG A 238 28.04 12.42 -1.69
CA ARG A 238 29.29 11.99 -1.03
C ARG A 238 29.21 12.37 0.45
N TYR A 239 29.51 11.42 1.33
CA TYR A 239 29.54 11.69 2.76
C TYR A 239 30.77 12.54 3.12
N ASP A 240 30.57 13.57 3.95
CA ASP A 240 31.69 14.40 4.43
C ASP A 240 32.65 13.61 5.34
N ASN A 241 32.16 12.51 5.94
CA ASN A 241 32.94 11.62 6.79
C ASN A 241 33.22 10.28 6.09
N LEU A 242 34.48 10.07 5.70
CA LEU A 242 34.96 8.89 4.96
C LEU A 242 34.95 7.58 5.79
N ASP A 243 34.71 7.65 7.10
CA ASP A 243 34.64 6.46 7.99
C ASP A 243 33.27 5.74 7.94
N GLN A 244 32.27 6.28 7.22
CA GLN A 244 31.02 5.57 6.93
C GLN A 244 31.05 4.99 5.50
N PRO A 245 31.04 3.65 5.32
CA PRO A 245 30.89 3.09 3.99
C PRO A 245 29.48 3.38 3.48
N GLY A 246 29.38 4.16 2.39
CA GLY A 246 28.12 4.37 1.65
C GLY A 246 27.56 3.05 1.10
N LYS A 247 26.31 3.04 0.62
CA LYS A 247 25.64 1.78 0.19
C LYS A 247 26.34 1.07 -0.98
N SER A 248 27.15 1.80 -1.73
CA SER A 248 27.97 1.37 -2.87
C SER A 248 29.40 0.93 -2.50
N GLY A 249 29.81 1.06 -1.23
CA GLY A 249 31.16 0.70 -0.75
C GLY A 249 32.26 1.72 -1.07
N ASP A 250 31.98 2.83 -1.74
CA ASP A 250 32.95 3.88 -2.11
C ASP A 250 32.71 5.24 -1.41
N GLY A 251 31.79 5.29 -0.44
CA GLY A 251 31.46 6.54 0.28
C GLY A 251 30.56 7.49 -0.50
N SER A 252 29.84 7.00 -1.53
CA SER A 252 28.89 7.81 -2.28
C SER A 252 27.58 7.07 -2.62
N ASP A 253 26.43 7.72 -2.40
CA ASP A 253 25.14 7.20 -2.84
C ASP A 253 24.75 7.89 -4.16
N ILE A 254 24.58 7.11 -5.24
CA ILE A 254 24.14 7.62 -6.54
C ILE A 254 22.64 7.40 -6.67
N PHE A 255 21.91 8.45 -7.03
CA PHE A 255 20.53 8.31 -7.44
C PHE A 255 20.30 8.85 -8.85
N GLU A 256 19.32 8.24 -9.53
CA GLU A 256 18.89 8.60 -10.87
C GLU A 256 17.43 9.02 -10.85
N SER A 257 17.13 10.12 -11.55
CA SER A 257 15.79 10.66 -11.70
C SER A 257 15.56 11.05 -13.15
N ARG A 258 14.31 10.92 -13.61
CA ARG A 258 13.87 11.30 -14.95
C ARG A 258 12.83 12.41 -14.86
N PHE A 259 13.01 13.48 -15.62
CA PHE A 259 11.98 14.51 -15.77
C PHE A 259 10.83 13.96 -16.59
N VAL A 260 9.69 13.72 -15.94
CA VAL A 260 8.46 13.28 -16.60
C VAL A 260 7.70 14.46 -17.19
N ARG A 261 7.70 15.60 -16.48
CA ARG A 261 7.08 16.85 -16.95
C ARG A 261 7.87 18.06 -16.46
N LEU A 262 7.99 19.06 -17.32
CA LEU A 262 8.62 20.35 -17.05
C LEU A 262 7.70 21.46 -17.55
N ASP A 263 6.88 22.01 -16.67
CA ASP A 263 6.00 23.15 -16.96
C ASP A 263 6.60 24.41 -16.31
N PRO A 264 7.27 25.27 -17.08
CA PRO A 264 7.98 26.42 -16.53
C PRO A 264 7.15 27.23 -15.55
N HIS A 265 7.73 27.48 -14.37
CA HIS A 265 7.13 28.30 -13.30
C HIS A 265 5.86 27.72 -12.66
N ARG A 266 5.49 26.48 -13.00
CA ARG A 266 4.25 25.84 -12.53
C ARG A 266 4.49 24.46 -11.94
N GLU A 267 5.29 23.63 -12.60
CA GLU A 267 5.40 22.22 -12.25
C GLU A 267 6.73 21.60 -12.69
N VAL A 268 7.30 20.77 -11.83
CA VAL A 268 8.37 19.83 -12.16
C VAL A 268 7.94 18.45 -11.67
N THR A 269 7.81 17.48 -12.57
CA THR A 269 7.54 16.08 -12.20
C THR A 269 8.74 15.21 -12.50
N GLU A 270 9.16 14.44 -11.51
CA GLU A 270 10.30 13.54 -11.53
C GLU A 270 9.85 12.10 -11.25
N ALA A 271 10.42 11.14 -11.97
CA ALA A 271 10.35 9.72 -11.66
C ALA A 271 11.69 9.30 -11.05
N ILE A 272 11.68 9.01 -9.75
CA ILE A 272 12.87 8.65 -8.97
C ILE A 272 12.91 7.14 -8.82
N ALA A 273 13.92 6.51 -9.39
CA ALA A 273 14.09 5.05 -9.34
C ALA A 273 14.91 4.66 -8.10
N PHE A 274 14.34 3.83 -7.24
CA PHE A 274 15.03 3.21 -6.12
C PHE A 274 15.48 1.81 -6.52
N GLN A 275 16.80 1.61 -6.57
CA GLN A 275 17.42 0.31 -6.82
C GLN A 275 17.91 -0.26 -5.48
N SER A 276 17.37 -1.41 -5.09
CA SER A 276 17.66 -2.09 -3.83
C SER A 276 17.43 -3.59 -4.01
N ASP A 277 18.30 -4.41 -3.41
CA ASP A 277 18.11 -5.87 -3.35
C ASP A 277 16.94 -6.25 -2.45
N ASP A 278 16.58 -5.39 -1.48
CA ASP A 278 15.34 -5.51 -0.72
C ASP A 278 14.16 -4.95 -1.55
N PRO A 279 13.19 -5.79 -1.95
CA PRO A 279 12.05 -5.37 -2.75
C PRO A 279 11.21 -4.28 -2.09
N ALA A 280 11.20 -4.20 -0.75
CA ALA A 280 10.44 -3.18 -0.01
C ALA A 280 10.93 -1.76 -0.32
N TYR A 281 12.22 -1.60 -0.63
CA TYR A 281 12.84 -0.31 -0.97
C TYR A 281 13.05 -0.14 -2.47
N SER A 282 12.56 -1.07 -3.29
CA SER A 282 12.65 -1.00 -4.75
C SER A 282 11.39 -0.37 -5.35
N GLY A 283 11.52 0.34 -6.47
CA GLY A 283 10.38 0.90 -7.19
C GLY A 283 10.69 2.22 -7.88
N THR A 284 9.66 2.85 -8.44
CA THR A 284 9.76 4.19 -9.01
C THR A 284 8.74 5.08 -8.35
N MET A 285 9.22 6.06 -7.58
CA MET A 285 8.40 7.07 -6.96
C MET A 285 8.16 8.21 -7.96
N MET A 286 6.92 8.66 -8.06
CA MET A 286 6.55 9.83 -8.84
C MET A 286 6.47 11.03 -7.90
N MET A 287 7.34 12.02 -8.09
CA MET A 287 7.39 13.23 -7.28
C MET A 287 7.07 14.46 -8.13
N THR A 288 6.00 15.16 -7.80
CA THR A 288 5.61 16.40 -8.46
C THR A 288 5.78 17.57 -7.52
N THR A 289 6.58 18.56 -7.94
CA THR A 289 6.70 19.86 -7.28
C THR A 289 5.83 20.87 -8.02
N HIS A 290 4.79 21.38 -7.37
CA HIS A 290 3.96 22.46 -7.90
C HIS A 290 4.39 23.81 -7.34
N LEU A 291 4.34 24.83 -8.20
CA LEU A 291 4.67 26.21 -7.90
C LEU A 291 3.42 27.06 -8.10
N ARG A 292 2.93 27.66 -7.01
CA ARG A 292 1.78 28.56 -7.04
C ARG A 292 2.22 29.95 -6.56
N PRO A 293 2.26 30.97 -7.44
CA PRO A 293 2.58 32.33 -7.03
C PRO A 293 1.59 32.87 -5.97
N VAL A 294 2.11 33.55 -4.96
CA VAL A 294 1.35 34.21 -3.87
C VAL A 294 2.01 35.55 -3.56
N GLY A 295 1.57 36.62 -4.23
CA GLY A 295 2.25 37.91 -4.17
C GLY A 295 3.66 37.80 -4.75
N ASP A 296 4.67 38.27 -4.00
CA ASP A 296 6.09 38.17 -4.37
C ASP A 296 6.73 36.84 -3.93
N ALA A 297 5.97 35.98 -3.26
CA ALA A 297 6.39 34.66 -2.81
C ALA A 297 5.78 33.54 -3.67
N THR A 298 6.23 32.30 -3.46
CA THR A 298 5.71 31.12 -4.13
C THR A 298 5.37 30.04 -3.11
N GLU A 299 4.15 29.54 -3.14
CA GLU A 299 3.81 28.31 -2.44
C GLU A 299 4.37 27.14 -3.25
N VAL A 300 5.29 26.40 -2.63
CA VAL A 300 5.94 25.21 -3.19
C VAL A 300 5.35 24.00 -2.48
N SER A 301 4.71 23.12 -3.24
CA SER A 301 4.21 21.84 -2.72
C SER A 301 4.85 20.67 -3.43
N ILE A 302 5.23 19.65 -2.67
CA ILE A 302 5.72 18.39 -3.20
C ILE A 302 4.66 17.33 -2.94
N ILE A 303 4.30 16.58 -3.97
CA ILE A 303 3.38 15.44 -3.92
C ILE A 303 4.15 14.22 -4.43
N ALA A 304 4.36 13.24 -3.56
CA ALA A 304 4.99 11.97 -3.88
C ALA A 304 3.95 10.85 -3.91
N ARG A 305 3.98 10.05 -4.98
CA ARG A 305 3.14 8.87 -5.21
C ARG A 305 4.04 7.68 -5.49
N ASP A 306 3.50 6.48 -5.30
CA ASP A 306 4.25 5.23 -5.52
C ASP A 306 5.54 5.15 -4.68
N VAL A 307 5.49 5.73 -3.47
CA VAL A 307 6.61 5.70 -2.52
C VAL A 307 6.87 4.24 -2.11
N PRO A 308 8.12 3.73 -2.22
CA PRO A 308 8.46 2.36 -1.82
C PRO A 308 7.99 2.05 -0.39
N GLU A 309 7.49 0.83 -0.19
CA GLU A 309 6.85 0.40 1.07
C GLU A 309 7.80 0.41 2.27
N GLY A 310 9.09 0.16 2.03
CA GLY A 310 10.12 0.16 3.05
C GLY A 310 10.37 1.56 3.62
N ILE A 311 9.99 2.62 2.90
CA ILE A 311 10.14 4.00 3.39
C ILE A 311 8.93 4.31 4.27
N ALA A 312 9.12 4.45 5.58
CA ALA A 312 8.03 4.83 6.48
C ALA A 312 7.44 6.21 6.09
N GLN A 313 6.12 6.35 6.18
CA GLN A 313 5.44 7.59 5.81
C GLN A 313 5.87 8.78 6.66
N GLU A 314 6.02 8.58 7.97
CA GLU A 314 6.45 9.62 8.90
C GLU A 314 7.85 10.15 8.54
N ASP A 315 8.80 9.24 8.31
CA ASP A 315 10.16 9.59 7.91
C ASP A 315 10.19 10.33 6.57
N HIS A 316 9.39 9.87 5.60
CA HIS A 316 9.33 10.52 4.29
C HIS A 316 8.74 11.93 4.38
N LEU A 317 7.68 12.14 5.16
CA LEU A 317 7.09 13.46 5.38
C LEU A 317 8.07 14.44 6.05
N VAL A 318 8.88 13.96 6.99
CA VAL A 318 9.99 14.73 7.58
C VAL A 318 11.02 15.07 6.51
N GLY A 319 11.42 14.11 5.67
CA GLY A 319 12.34 14.31 4.55
C GLY A 319 11.85 15.34 3.53
N LEU A 320 10.57 15.28 3.12
CA LEU A 320 9.96 16.24 2.21
C LEU A 320 9.93 17.66 2.81
N SER A 321 9.61 17.77 4.10
CA SER A 321 9.58 19.06 4.80
C SER A 321 10.98 19.67 4.93
N SER A 322 11.99 18.84 5.24
CA SER A 322 13.40 19.24 5.25
C SER A 322 13.88 19.69 3.87
N THR A 323 13.50 18.98 2.81
CA THR A 323 13.81 19.33 1.42
C THR A 323 13.30 20.73 1.07
N LEU A 324 12.06 21.06 1.43
CA LEU A 324 11.50 22.40 1.21
C LEU A 324 12.18 23.48 2.05
N ALA A 325 12.62 23.16 3.27
CA ALA A 325 13.36 24.09 4.12
C ALA A 325 14.71 24.48 3.49
N LYS A 326 15.44 23.50 2.95
CA LYS A 326 16.72 23.73 2.28
C LYS A 326 16.59 24.57 1.01
N LEU A 327 15.53 24.31 0.23
CA LEU A 327 15.23 25.13 -0.94
C LEU A 327 15.01 26.59 -0.57
N GLU A 328 14.24 26.85 0.50
CA GLU A 328 14.02 28.22 1.00
C GLU A 328 15.32 28.87 1.47
N GLU A 329 16.11 28.18 2.30
CA GLU A 329 17.39 28.68 2.80
C GLU A 329 18.35 29.04 1.65
N PHE A 330 18.46 28.16 0.65
CA PHE A 330 19.25 28.43 -0.55
C PHE A 330 18.78 29.70 -1.27
N LEU A 331 17.47 29.89 -1.42
CA LEU A 331 16.91 31.03 -2.12
C LEU A 331 17.09 32.34 -1.35
N LEU A 332 17.05 32.31 -0.01
CA LEU A 332 17.32 33.46 0.85
C LEU A 332 18.80 33.91 0.82
N GLN A 333 19.72 32.99 0.54
CA GLN A 333 21.17 33.27 0.49
C GLN A 333 21.65 33.81 -0.87
N ARG A 334 20.79 33.87 -1.89
CA ARG A 334 21.19 34.39 -3.22
C ARG A 334 21.43 35.90 -3.14
N PRO A 335 22.56 36.41 -3.64
CA PRO A 335 22.73 37.85 -3.84
C PRO A 335 21.63 38.37 -4.77
N SER A 336 21.00 39.47 -4.37
CA SER A 336 19.94 40.18 -5.11
C SER A 336 20.37 40.63 -6.50
#